data_AF-A0A9D1HRW0-F1
#
_entry.id   AF-A0A9D1HRW0-F1
#
_cell.length_a   1.000
_cell.length_b   1.000
_cell.length_c   1.000
_cell.angle_alpha   90.00
_cell.angle_beta   90.00
_cell.angle_gamma   90.00
#
_symmetry.space_group_name_H-M   'P 1'
#
loop_
_entity.id
_entity.type
_entity.pdbx_description
1 polymer ?
#
loop_
_entity_poly.entity_id
_entity_poly.type
_entity_poly.pdbx_seq_one_letter_code
_entity_poly.pdbx_strand_id
1 'polypeptide(L)'
;MNTELTQDNYSKQAFTHWILSHENEEYQIIQDDDNTLRLKTEFGEATIRFTEIEAQMIIVEFIIVANKDDSTQFYLHFQLSDEKHAKKLYDEMVQTLLQLKDKKTVKVLLSCSAGLTTSMFASELNSTSEMLKLDLQFDAVPYTDIYKQAENYDIILIAPQIGYLKKRLAESLDDKLVLQIPTALFASYDSFSVIKFVQDEIQQFYAKKEEKKKRACACKIKEKKRILAIVIMPNRAQSRIYYELYENGQIVDQNLIIKPSTNYEDLNDIIDTILIKYQTIDMIGISTSGIIGPDGIVHMRLANVDNINLKERIEDKYKIQTYVFNNANAAVLGFAQEHKDCQNIIFHSQPFGYSLGGQGILSNGQLVFGKNGIAGEVRFFMNRMQLSDELINLCWSTQGVLEIVTKSLLPAIALFGPEIVAIRSPMTSDMDEIKKKLLSFIPEEYMPEFIYVKDASGYMLDGTVRLCLDLADKEKKVQV
;
A
#
# COMPACT_ATOMS: atom_id res chain seq x y z
N MET A 1 17.81 -31.74 -65.10
CA MET A 1 17.10 -31.63 -63.81
C MET A 1 17.77 -30.51 -63.04
N ASN A 2 17.34 -29.27 -63.25
CA ASN A 2 17.64 -28.15 -62.37
C ASN A 2 16.34 -27.84 -61.63
N THR A 3 16.26 -28.21 -60.36
CA THR A 3 15.29 -27.65 -59.43
C THR A 3 16.02 -26.56 -58.67
N GLU A 4 15.96 -25.33 -59.21
CA GLU A 4 16.20 -24.13 -58.41
C GLU A 4 15.05 -24.04 -57.40
N LEU A 5 15.39 -24.19 -56.11
CA LEU A 5 14.50 -23.82 -55.02
C LEU A 5 14.35 -22.30 -55.08
N THR A 6 13.22 -21.82 -55.60
CA THR A 6 12.76 -20.45 -55.38
C THR A 6 12.47 -20.28 -53.90
N GLN A 7 13.40 -19.68 -53.16
CA GLN A 7 13.12 -19.11 -51.85
C GLN A 7 12.22 -17.90 -52.11
N ASP A 8 10.92 -18.03 -51.82
CA ASP A 8 10.00 -16.90 -51.87
C ASP A 8 10.48 -15.84 -50.88
N ASN A 9 11.08 -14.74 -51.38
CA ASN A 9 11.48 -13.62 -50.55
C ASN A 9 10.23 -13.00 -49.92
N TYR A 10 10.16 -13.01 -48.59
CA TYR A 10 9.07 -12.41 -47.84
C TYR A 10 8.97 -10.91 -48.15
N SER A 11 7.82 -10.47 -48.68
CA SER A 11 7.68 -9.12 -49.22
C SER A 11 7.35 -8.09 -48.14
N LYS A 12 7.80 -6.84 -48.34
CA LYS A 12 7.42 -5.70 -47.50
C LYS A 12 5.91 -5.53 -47.39
N GLN A 13 5.18 -5.75 -48.48
CA GLN A 13 3.71 -5.64 -48.50
C GLN A 13 3.08 -6.69 -47.59
N ALA A 14 3.55 -7.95 -47.64
CA ALA A 14 3.06 -9.01 -46.78
C ALA A 14 3.36 -8.71 -45.31
N PHE A 15 4.57 -8.25 -45.00
CA PHE A 15 4.93 -7.93 -43.61
C PHE A 15 4.18 -6.71 -43.07
N THR A 16 4.05 -5.65 -43.85
CA THR A 16 3.28 -4.45 -43.49
C THR A 16 1.82 -4.80 -43.21
N HIS A 17 1.20 -5.57 -44.10
CA HIS A 17 -0.19 -6.00 -43.91
C HIS A 17 -0.34 -6.88 -42.66
N TRP A 18 0.62 -7.77 -42.41
CA TRP A 18 0.64 -8.58 -41.20
C TRP A 18 0.76 -7.71 -39.94
N ILE A 19 1.68 -6.75 -39.88
CA ILE A 19 1.83 -5.82 -38.73
C ILE A 19 0.51 -5.08 -38.46
N LEU A 20 -0.09 -4.48 -39.50
CA LEU A 20 -1.34 -3.73 -39.38
C LEU A 20 -2.53 -4.58 -38.88
N SER A 21 -2.47 -5.90 -39.04
CA SER A 21 -3.49 -6.82 -38.52
C SER A 21 -3.29 -7.23 -37.05
N HIS A 22 -2.22 -6.78 -36.40
CA HIS A 22 -1.86 -7.14 -35.01
C HIS A 22 -2.10 -6.01 -34.00
N GLU A 23 -2.93 -5.02 -34.33
CA GLU A 23 -3.35 -3.99 -33.37
C GLU A 23 -4.12 -4.61 -32.18
N ASN A 24 -3.90 -4.06 -30.98
CA ASN A 24 -4.55 -4.51 -29.75
C ASN A 24 -4.83 -3.32 -28.80
N GLU A 25 -5.39 -3.60 -27.62
CA GLU A 25 -5.72 -2.55 -26.64
C GLU A 25 -4.49 -1.86 -26.00
N GLU A 26 -3.29 -2.44 -26.13
CA GLU A 26 -2.09 -1.93 -25.46
C GLU A 26 -1.25 -0.94 -26.28
N TYR A 27 -1.40 -0.92 -27.61
CA TYR A 27 -0.71 0.04 -28.48
C TYR A 27 -1.50 0.34 -29.75
N GLN A 28 -1.38 1.57 -30.23
CA GLN A 28 -1.98 2.01 -31.50
C GLN A 28 -0.95 1.93 -32.63
N ILE A 29 -1.34 1.38 -33.79
CA ILE A 29 -0.47 1.36 -34.97
C ILE A 29 -0.78 2.58 -35.87
N ILE A 30 0.25 3.35 -36.20
CA ILE A 30 0.17 4.52 -37.06
C ILE A 30 1.07 4.28 -38.27
N GLN A 31 0.52 4.37 -39.47
CA GLN A 31 1.32 4.39 -40.70
C GLN A 31 1.56 5.85 -41.10
N ASP A 32 2.81 6.31 -41.01
CA ASP A 32 3.15 7.68 -41.40
C ASP A 32 3.30 7.82 -42.91
N ASP A 33 3.93 6.83 -43.54
CA ASP A 33 4.16 6.76 -44.97
C ASP A 33 4.33 5.30 -45.42
N ASP A 34 4.63 5.08 -46.69
CA ASP A 34 4.83 3.74 -47.24
C ASP A 34 6.01 2.98 -46.61
N ASN A 35 6.95 3.69 -46.00
CA ASN A 35 8.21 3.14 -45.46
C ASN A 35 8.27 3.20 -43.92
N THR A 36 7.32 3.82 -43.24
CA THR A 36 7.41 4.06 -41.80
C THR A 36 6.10 3.72 -41.10
N LEU A 37 6.18 2.79 -40.14
CA LEU A 37 5.11 2.46 -39.19
C LEU A 37 5.56 2.86 -37.78
N ARG A 38 4.61 3.21 -36.93
CA ARG A 38 4.83 3.47 -35.51
C ARG A 38 3.83 2.72 -34.65
N LEU A 39 4.31 2.14 -33.55
CA LEU A 39 3.48 1.60 -32.50
C LEU A 39 3.57 2.56 -31.32
N LYS A 40 2.45 3.19 -30.98
CA LYS A 40 2.38 4.23 -29.95
C LYS A 40 1.71 3.71 -28.69
N THR A 41 2.35 3.97 -27.55
CA THR A 41 1.83 3.68 -26.21
C THR A 41 1.95 4.93 -25.34
N GLU A 42 1.39 4.89 -24.12
CA GLU A 42 1.60 5.96 -23.14
C GLU A 42 3.05 6.02 -22.63
N PHE A 43 3.80 4.92 -22.67
CA PHE A 43 5.12 4.77 -22.06
C PHE A 43 6.29 4.78 -23.06
N GLY A 44 6.04 4.64 -24.35
CA GLY A 44 7.05 4.70 -25.40
C GLY A 44 6.49 4.60 -26.81
N GLU A 45 7.36 4.76 -27.79
CA GLU A 45 7.04 4.66 -29.21
C GLU A 45 8.04 3.71 -29.90
N ALA A 46 7.53 2.71 -30.61
CA ALA A 46 8.35 1.91 -31.52
C ALA A 46 8.19 2.44 -32.95
N THR A 47 9.29 2.64 -33.65
CA THR A 47 9.34 3.00 -35.07
C THR A 47 9.86 1.81 -35.87
N ILE A 48 9.16 1.46 -36.93
CA ILE A 48 9.55 0.46 -37.92
C ILE A 48 9.79 1.18 -39.23
N ARG A 49 11.03 1.14 -39.73
CA ARG A 49 11.42 1.79 -40.99
C ARG A 49 11.85 0.75 -42.02
N PHE A 50 11.37 0.89 -43.25
CA PHE A 50 11.74 0.08 -44.40
C PHE A 50 12.65 0.89 -45.33
N THR A 51 13.86 0.38 -45.59
CA THR A 51 14.83 1.01 -46.49
C THR A 51 15.21 0.04 -47.60
N GLU A 52 14.99 0.44 -48.85
CA GLU A 52 15.43 -0.31 -50.03
C GLU A 52 16.85 0.12 -50.41
N ILE A 53 17.79 -0.84 -50.49
CA ILE A 53 19.21 -0.56 -50.76
C ILE A 53 19.58 -0.94 -52.20
N GLU A 54 19.16 -2.13 -52.64
CA GLU A 54 19.35 -2.66 -53.99
C GLU A 54 18.05 -3.29 -54.48
N ALA A 55 17.94 -3.56 -55.79
CA ALA A 55 16.73 -4.17 -56.36
C ALA A 55 16.39 -5.48 -55.63
N GLN A 56 15.26 -5.48 -54.92
CA GLN A 56 14.73 -6.59 -54.11
C GLN A 56 15.40 -6.84 -52.74
N MET A 57 16.22 -5.91 -52.22
CA MET A 57 16.76 -6.00 -50.86
C MET A 57 16.19 -4.90 -49.95
N ILE A 58 15.34 -5.32 -48.99
CA ILE A 58 14.70 -4.44 -48.03
C ILE A 58 15.32 -4.66 -46.65
N ILE A 59 15.85 -3.60 -46.06
CA ILE A 59 16.26 -3.56 -44.66
C ILE A 59 15.11 -3.01 -43.82
N VAL A 60 14.82 -3.67 -42.71
CA VAL A 60 13.89 -3.22 -41.70
C VAL A 60 14.68 -2.75 -40.49
N GLU A 61 14.35 -1.57 -39.97
CA GLU A 61 14.92 -1.01 -38.75
C GLU A 61 13.81 -0.86 -37.70
N PHE A 62 14.02 -1.42 -36.51
CA PHE A 62 13.18 -1.29 -35.34
C PHE A 62 13.88 -0.40 -34.32
N ILE A 63 13.20 0.64 -33.86
CA ILE A 63 13.69 1.57 -32.84
C ILE A 63 12.61 1.74 -31.78
N ILE A 64 12.93 1.58 -30.51
CA ILE A 64 12.03 1.95 -29.41
C ILE A 64 12.64 3.12 -28.64
N VAL A 65 11.85 4.17 -28.47
CA VAL A 65 12.18 5.33 -27.62
C VAL A 65 11.22 5.36 -26.44
N ALA A 66 11.74 5.42 -25.22
CA ALA A 66 10.92 5.57 -24.02
C ALA A 66 10.45 7.02 -23.86
N ASN A 67 9.17 7.23 -23.55
CA ASN A 67 8.64 8.58 -23.32
C ASN A 67 9.14 9.21 -22.01
N LYS A 68 9.65 8.38 -21.08
CA LYS A 68 10.07 8.79 -19.75
C LYS A 68 11.29 9.72 -19.77
N ASP A 69 12.25 9.44 -20.65
CA ASP A 69 13.57 10.08 -20.67
C ASP A 69 14.15 10.22 -22.10
N ASP A 70 13.33 9.99 -23.13
CA ASP A 70 13.70 10.02 -24.56
C ASP A 70 14.86 9.09 -24.93
N SER A 71 15.16 8.08 -24.10
CA SER A 71 16.25 7.16 -24.36
C SER A 71 15.87 6.03 -25.33
N THR A 72 16.80 5.64 -26.19
CA THR A 72 16.63 4.47 -27.07
C THR A 72 16.77 3.17 -26.25
N GLN A 73 15.68 2.43 -26.17
CA GLN A 73 15.57 1.17 -25.41
C GLN A 73 15.80 -0.06 -26.27
N PHE A 74 15.56 0.06 -27.59
CA PHE A 74 15.72 -1.02 -28.54
C PHE A 74 16.18 -0.44 -29.87
N TYR A 75 17.18 -1.09 -30.48
CA TYR A 75 17.63 -0.79 -31.83
C TYR A 75 18.05 -2.09 -32.49
N LEU A 76 17.37 -2.45 -33.58
CA LEU A 76 17.66 -3.65 -34.35
C LEU A 76 17.44 -3.36 -35.82
N HIS A 77 18.30 -3.88 -36.69
CA HIS A 77 18.06 -3.88 -38.13
C HIS A 77 18.32 -5.27 -38.72
N PHE A 78 17.55 -5.65 -39.73
CA PHE A 78 17.66 -6.94 -40.40
C PHE A 78 17.17 -6.88 -41.84
N GLN A 79 17.62 -7.82 -42.67
CA GLN A 79 17.12 -7.99 -44.03
C GLN A 79 15.78 -8.74 -44.01
N LEU A 80 14.78 -8.21 -44.69
CA LEU A 80 13.48 -8.86 -44.85
C LEU A 80 13.57 -9.95 -45.92
N SER A 81 13.79 -11.19 -45.50
CA SER A 81 13.87 -12.36 -46.39
C SER A 81 13.04 -13.54 -45.90
N ASP A 82 13.04 -13.80 -44.59
CA ASP A 82 12.32 -14.92 -43.97
C ASP A 82 11.15 -14.44 -43.11
N GLU A 83 9.94 -14.96 -43.39
CA GLU A 83 8.70 -14.59 -42.71
C GLU A 83 8.73 -14.90 -41.21
N LYS A 84 9.15 -16.11 -40.83
CA LYS A 84 9.11 -16.56 -39.43
C LYS A 84 10.10 -15.77 -38.59
N HIS A 85 11.27 -15.49 -39.14
CA HIS A 85 12.29 -14.68 -38.49
C HIS A 85 11.81 -13.24 -38.29
N ALA A 86 11.27 -12.60 -39.32
CA ALA A 86 10.76 -11.24 -39.25
C ALA A 86 9.64 -11.09 -38.20
N LYS A 87 8.69 -12.03 -38.17
CA LYS A 87 7.60 -12.05 -37.18
C LYS A 87 8.13 -12.25 -35.76
N LYS A 88 9.08 -13.16 -35.56
CA LYS A 88 9.71 -13.37 -34.25
C LYS A 88 10.41 -12.09 -33.74
N LEU A 89 11.16 -11.41 -34.59
CA LEU A 89 11.82 -10.15 -34.22
C LEU A 89 10.81 -9.04 -33.88
N TYR A 90 9.68 -9.00 -34.60
CA TYR A 90 8.58 -8.10 -34.29
C TYR A 90 7.98 -8.41 -32.91
N ASP A 91 7.73 -9.69 -32.60
CA ASP A 91 7.20 -10.10 -31.30
C ASP A 91 8.15 -9.71 -30.16
N GLU A 92 9.46 -9.89 -30.33
CA GLU A 92 10.48 -9.46 -29.36
C GLU A 92 10.51 -7.93 -29.18
N MET A 93 10.36 -7.17 -30.27
CA MET A 93 10.24 -5.71 -30.23
C MET A 93 8.97 -5.29 -29.47
N VAL A 94 7.81 -5.86 -29.79
CA VAL A 94 6.54 -5.55 -29.10
C VAL A 94 6.60 -5.90 -27.63
N GLN A 95 7.16 -7.06 -27.27
CA GLN A 95 7.38 -7.42 -25.86
C GLN A 95 8.26 -6.40 -25.15
N THR A 96 9.33 -5.92 -25.80
CA THR A 96 10.20 -4.87 -25.24
C THR A 96 9.45 -3.55 -25.06
N LEU A 97 8.62 -3.15 -26.03
CA LEU A 97 7.80 -1.95 -25.95
C LEU A 97 6.85 -2.05 -24.75
N LEU A 98 6.09 -3.14 -24.63
CA LEU A 98 5.11 -3.35 -23.57
C LEU A 98 5.74 -3.41 -22.17
N GLN A 99 6.96 -3.95 -22.05
CA GLN A 99 7.70 -3.97 -20.78
C GLN A 99 8.06 -2.58 -20.25
N LEU A 100 8.05 -1.54 -21.10
CA LEU A 100 8.27 -0.16 -20.63
C LEU A 100 7.15 0.32 -19.69
N LYS A 101 5.94 -0.27 -19.76
CA LYS A 101 4.82 -0.02 -18.84
C LYS A 101 5.20 -0.24 -17.37
N ASP A 102 6.07 -1.22 -17.12
CA ASP A 102 6.44 -1.66 -15.78
C ASP A 102 7.74 -1.02 -15.27
N LYS A 103 8.44 -0.24 -16.11
CA LYS A 103 9.71 0.44 -15.76
C LYS A 103 9.50 1.70 -14.92
N LYS A 104 9.10 1.50 -13.66
CA LYS A 104 9.17 2.56 -12.63
C LYS A 104 10.57 2.61 -12.03
N THR A 105 11.12 3.81 -11.88
CA THR A 105 12.36 4.00 -11.11
C THR A 105 12.09 3.67 -9.65
N VAL A 106 12.77 2.65 -9.14
CA VAL A 106 12.73 2.31 -7.71
C VAL A 106 13.65 3.26 -6.97
N LYS A 107 13.10 3.99 -6.00
CA LYS A 107 13.85 4.93 -5.18
C LYS A 107 14.30 4.27 -3.88
N VAL A 108 15.60 4.28 -3.62
CA VAL A 108 16.24 3.65 -2.47
C VAL A 108 16.87 4.73 -1.57
N LEU A 109 16.43 4.80 -0.33
CA LEU A 109 16.99 5.71 0.68
C LEU A 109 18.10 5.01 1.45
N LEU A 110 19.34 5.46 1.27
CA LEU A 110 20.47 5.07 2.09
C LEU A 110 20.50 5.87 3.38
N SER A 111 20.92 5.22 4.46
CA SER A 111 21.18 5.93 5.71
C SER A 111 22.31 5.35 6.54
N CYS A 112 23.10 6.24 7.13
CA CYS A 112 24.06 5.95 8.20
C CYS A 112 23.89 6.96 9.34
N SER A 113 24.82 6.98 10.30
CA SER A 113 24.76 7.90 11.45
C SER A 113 24.71 9.37 11.04
N ALA A 114 25.60 9.81 10.14
CA ALA A 114 25.77 11.23 9.77
C ALA A 114 25.48 11.56 8.30
N GLY A 115 25.07 10.58 7.49
CA GLY A 115 24.78 10.76 6.06
C GLY A 115 26.01 10.83 5.14
N LEU A 116 27.17 11.33 5.60
CA LEU A 116 28.32 11.65 4.75
C LEU A 116 28.85 10.46 3.90
N THR A 117 29.21 9.34 4.56
CA THR A 117 29.76 8.16 3.86
C THR A 117 28.72 7.50 2.96
N THR A 118 27.44 7.54 3.36
CA THR A 118 26.35 7.02 2.53
C THR A 118 26.02 7.91 1.34
N SER A 119 26.21 9.23 1.43
CA SER A 119 26.04 10.12 0.27
C SER A 119 27.10 9.85 -0.80
N MET A 120 28.35 9.60 -0.39
CA MET A 120 29.39 9.16 -1.32
C MET A 120 29.04 7.82 -1.97
N PHE A 121 28.59 6.84 -1.18
CA PHE A 121 28.25 5.54 -1.72
C PHE A 121 26.98 5.56 -2.59
N ALA A 122 25.99 6.39 -2.25
CA ALA A 122 24.80 6.62 -3.08
C ALA A 122 25.18 7.20 -4.45
N SER A 123 26.13 8.13 -4.51
CA SER A 123 26.66 8.64 -5.79
C SER A 123 27.30 7.53 -6.63
N GLU A 124 28.08 6.63 -6.01
CA GLU A 124 28.69 5.49 -6.71
C GLU A 124 27.65 4.49 -7.22
N LEU A 125 26.62 4.22 -6.40
CA LEU A 125 25.49 3.37 -6.77
C LEU A 125 24.69 3.96 -7.94
N ASN A 126 24.48 5.28 -7.97
CA ASN A 126 23.83 5.96 -9.10
C ASN A 126 24.68 5.86 -10.37
N SER A 127 25.99 6.15 -10.30
CA SER A 127 26.91 5.99 -11.44
C SER A 127 26.89 4.57 -12.00
N THR A 128 26.87 3.56 -11.12
CA THR A 128 26.79 2.15 -11.51
C THR A 128 25.43 1.82 -12.12
N SER A 129 24.34 2.37 -11.58
CA SER A 129 22.98 2.16 -12.09
C SER A 129 22.81 2.77 -13.48
N GLU A 130 23.33 3.97 -13.70
CA GLU A 130 23.36 4.64 -15.01
C GLU A 130 24.18 3.83 -16.03
N MET A 131 25.37 3.37 -15.64
CA MET A 131 26.24 2.54 -16.49
C MET A 131 25.55 1.24 -16.93
N LEU A 132 24.77 0.64 -16.03
CA LEU A 132 24.01 -0.59 -16.27
C LEU A 132 22.61 -0.35 -16.86
N LYS A 133 22.23 0.92 -17.08
CA LYS A 133 20.88 1.34 -17.53
C LYS A 133 19.76 0.75 -16.66
N LEU A 134 19.95 0.77 -15.35
CA LEU A 134 18.98 0.27 -14.37
C LEU A 134 18.07 1.41 -13.88
N ASP A 135 16.79 1.09 -13.72
CA ASP A 135 15.77 1.98 -13.14
C ASP A 135 15.88 2.03 -11.59
N LEU A 136 17.07 2.29 -11.06
CA LEU A 136 17.32 2.47 -9.62
C LEU A 136 17.87 3.87 -9.35
N GLN A 137 17.32 4.55 -8.34
CA GLN A 137 17.83 5.83 -7.85
C GLN A 137 18.15 5.71 -6.36
N PHE A 138 19.33 6.18 -5.98
CA PHE A 138 19.83 6.14 -4.61
C PHE A 138 20.04 7.56 -4.07
N ASP A 139 19.41 7.87 -2.94
CA ASP A 139 19.68 9.09 -2.18
C ASP A 139 20.15 8.71 -0.77
N ALA A 140 20.77 9.63 -0.04
CA ALA A 140 21.26 9.36 1.31
C ALA A 140 20.88 10.45 2.31
N VAL A 141 20.46 10.04 3.51
CA VAL A 141 20.14 10.93 4.63
C VAL A 141 20.71 10.41 5.94
N PRO A 142 20.97 11.28 6.94
CA PRO A 142 21.28 10.86 8.29
C PRO A 142 20.14 10.03 8.90
N TYR A 143 20.47 9.15 9.86
CA TYR A 143 19.49 8.31 10.56
C TYR A 143 18.31 9.12 11.14
N THR A 144 18.59 10.32 11.63
CA THR A 144 17.60 11.22 12.24
C THR A 144 16.49 11.67 11.28
N ASP A 145 16.72 11.58 9.97
CA ASP A 145 15.79 12.04 8.94
C ASP A 145 15.11 10.90 8.17
N ILE A 146 15.44 9.63 8.46
CA ILE A 146 14.81 8.48 7.79
C ILE A 146 13.29 8.59 7.87
N TYR A 147 12.72 8.81 9.05
CA TYR A 147 11.27 8.81 9.22
C TYR A 147 10.57 9.96 8.47
N LYS A 148 11.24 11.11 8.30
CA LYS A 148 10.70 12.25 7.55
C LYS A 148 10.70 12.02 6.03
N GLN A 149 11.64 11.20 5.55
CA GLN A 149 11.88 11.02 4.12
C GLN A 149 11.37 9.68 3.58
N ALA A 150 11.23 8.66 4.44
CA ALA A 150 10.92 7.28 4.04
C ALA A 150 9.68 7.13 3.15
N GLU A 151 8.70 8.04 3.26
CA GLU A 151 7.51 8.03 2.42
C GLU A 151 7.83 8.22 0.93
N ASN A 152 8.87 9.00 0.61
CA ASN A 152 9.29 9.35 -0.76
C ASN A 152 10.10 8.24 -1.46
N TYR A 153 10.40 7.14 -0.76
CA TYR A 153 11.27 6.07 -1.22
C TYR A 153 10.58 4.71 -1.10
N ASP A 154 10.88 3.79 -2.00
CA ASP A 154 10.31 2.44 -2.00
C ASP A 154 11.02 1.52 -0.99
N ILE A 155 12.33 1.74 -0.81
CA ILE A 155 13.23 0.89 -0.05
C ILE A 155 14.08 1.73 0.89
N ILE A 156 14.31 1.22 2.10
CA ILE A 156 15.25 1.79 3.07
C ILE A 156 16.45 0.86 3.18
N LEU A 157 17.64 1.37 2.86
CA LEU A 157 18.88 0.62 2.85
C LEU A 157 19.85 1.20 3.89
N ILE A 158 20.01 0.52 5.03
CA ILE A 158 20.86 1.01 6.12
C ILE A 158 22.29 0.47 6.04
N ALA A 159 23.24 1.33 6.36
CA ALA A 159 24.64 0.97 6.48
C ALA A 159 24.88 0.01 7.66
N PRO A 160 25.88 -0.89 7.59
CA PRO A 160 26.10 -1.92 8.60
C PRO A 160 26.36 -1.36 10.01
N GLN A 161 26.91 -0.15 10.13
CA GLN A 161 27.20 0.51 11.41
C GLN A 161 25.94 0.78 12.25
N ILE A 162 24.78 0.91 11.61
CA ILE A 162 23.48 1.10 12.28
C ILE A 162 22.59 -0.13 12.15
N GLY A 163 23.14 -1.30 11.79
CA GLY A 163 22.41 -2.54 11.55
C GLY A 163 21.54 -3.00 12.73
N TYR A 164 21.94 -2.68 13.96
CA TYR A 164 21.15 -2.98 15.17
C TYR A 164 19.76 -2.29 15.17
N LEU A 165 19.58 -1.22 14.39
CA LEU A 165 18.30 -0.51 14.23
C LEU A 165 17.37 -1.16 13.20
N LYS A 166 17.84 -2.13 12.40
CA LYS A 166 17.07 -2.76 11.32
C LYS A 166 15.70 -3.24 11.80
N LYS A 167 15.66 -3.95 12.93
CA LYS A 167 14.42 -4.50 13.50
C LYS A 167 13.42 -3.38 13.83
N ARG A 168 13.86 -2.34 14.52
CA ARG A 168 13.03 -1.19 14.92
C ARG A 168 12.51 -0.42 13.71
N LEU A 169 13.36 -0.21 12.70
CA LEU A 169 12.99 0.44 11.44
C LEU A 169 11.97 -0.38 10.65
N ALA A 170 12.17 -1.71 10.54
CA ALA A 170 11.25 -2.59 9.84
C ALA A 170 9.88 -2.70 10.54
N GLU A 171 9.82 -2.55 11.86
CA GLU A 171 8.57 -2.46 12.62
C GLU A 171 7.89 -1.09 12.44
N SER A 172 8.68 -0.02 12.36
CA SER A 172 8.17 1.35 12.17
C SER A 172 7.66 1.61 10.76
N LEU A 173 8.34 1.07 9.75
CA LEU A 173 8.08 1.26 8.32
C LEU A 173 7.56 -0.04 7.70
N ASP A 174 6.41 -0.50 8.18
CA ASP A 174 5.90 -1.85 7.89
C ASP A 174 5.39 -2.06 6.45
N ASP A 175 5.19 -1.00 5.66
CA ASP A 175 4.98 -1.10 4.21
C ASP A 175 6.26 -1.33 3.43
N LYS A 176 7.39 -0.85 3.96
CA LYS A 176 8.63 -0.66 3.21
C LYS A 176 9.56 -1.85 3.39
N LEU A 177 10.35 -2.10 2.35
CA LEU A 177 11.45 -3.05 2.45
C LEU A 177 12.64 -2.38 3.15
N VAL A 178 12.97 -2.87 4.35
CA VAL A 178 14.10 -2.36 5.15
C VAL A 178 15.25 -3.37 5.12
N LEU A 179 16.35 -2.99 4.48
CA LEU A 179 17.52 -3.83 4.24
C LEU A 179 18.74 -3.26 4.96
N GLN A 180 19.66 -4.16 5.33
CA GLN A 180 20.99 -3.77 5.79
C GLN A 180 21.99 -4.18 4.72
N ILE A 181 22.86 -3.26 4.32
CA ILE A 181 23.93 -3.56 3.36
C ILE A 181 24.90 -4.56 4.00
N PRO A 182 25.24 -5.68 3.31
CA PRO A 182 26.25 -6.60 3.79
C PRO A 182 27.58 -5.88 4.07
N THR A 183 28.16 -6.13 5.24
CA THR A 183 29.33 -5.39 5.72
C THR A 183 30.51 -5.44 4.75
N ALA A 184 30.76 -6.59 4.14
CA ALA A 184 31.85 -6.76 3.17
C ALA A 184 31.65 -5.86 1.93
N LEU A 185 30.44 -5.84 1.36
CA LEU A 185 30.13 -5.07 0.16
C LEU A 185 30.19 -3.55 0.43
N PHE A 186 29.71 -3.12 1.60
CA PHE A 186 29.82 -1.73 2.01
C PHE A 186 31.28 -1.31 2.23
N ALA A 187 32.09 -2.15 2.88
CA ALA A 187 33.48 -1.84 3.17
C ALA A 187 34.36 -1.79 1.90
N SER A 188 34.04 -2.59 0.89
CA SER A 188 34.74 -2.61 -0.40
C SER A 188 34.19 -1.63 -1.44
N TYR A 189 33.13 -0.87 -1.12
CA TYR A 189 32.41 -0.02 -2.08
C TYR A 189 31.99 -0.79 -3.35
N ASP A 190 31.56 -2.05 -3.19
CA ASP A 190 31.15 -2.90 -4.32
C ASP A 190 29.70 -2.59 -4.72
N SER A 191 29.54 -1.54 -5.52
CA SER A 191 28.24 -1.04 -5.97
C SER A 191 27.46 -2.04 -6.81
N PHE A 192 28.14 -2.80 -7.68
CA PHE A 192 27.50 -3.83 -8.52
C PHE A 192 26.84 -4.91 -7.65
N SER A 193 27.59 -5.47 -6.70
CA SER A 193 27.06 -6.51 -5.82
C SER A 193 25.97 -5.99 -4.88
N VAL A 194 26.04 -4.73 -4.43
CA VAL A 194 24.96 -4.12 -3.63
C VAL A 194 23.68 -3.94 -4.45
N ILE A 195 23.78 -3.47 -5.69
CA ILE A 195 22.63 -3.36 -6.59
C ILE A 195 21.97 -4.71 -6.80
N LYS A 196 22.77 -5.75 -7.07
CA LYS A 196 22.26 -7.13 -7.23
C LYS A 196 21.57 -7.62 -5.95
N PHE A 197 22.19 -7.41 -4.80
CA PHE A 197 21.60 -7.73 -3.50
C PHE A 197 20.23 -7.04 -3.30
N VAL A 198 20.12 -5.76 -3.63
CA VAL A 198 18.86 -5.01 -3.54
C VAL A 198 17.80 -5.60 -4.48
N GLN A 199 18.15 -5.91 -5.73
CA GLN A 199 17.23 -6.53 -6.70
C GLN A 199 16.73 -7.91 -6.25
N ASP A 200 17.61 -8.76 -5.73
CA ASP A 200 17.25 -10.09 -5.23
C ASP A 200 16.28 -9.99 -4.03
N GLU A 201 16.52 -9.05 -3.12
CA GLU A 201 15.64 -8.81 -1.95
C GLU A 201 14.28 -8.22 -2.35
N ILE A 202 14.23 -7.35 -3.36
CA ILE A 202 12.98 -6.83 -3.94
C ILE A 202 12.10 -7.98 -4.43
N GLN A 203 12.67 -8.88 -5.23
CA GLN A 203 11.93 -10.01 -5.78
C GLN A 203 11.36 -10.91 -4.67
N GLN A 204 12.18 -11.22 -3.67
CA GLN A 204 11.74 -12.05 -2.53
C GLN A 204 10.67 -11.35 -1.68
N PHE A 205 10.77 -10.05 -1.48
CA PHE A 205 9.81 -9.28 -0.69
C PHE A 205 8.41 -9.28 -1.33
N TYR A 206 8.33 -9.03 -2.64
CA TYR A 206 7.05 -9.02 -3.34
C TYR A 206 6.43 -10.41 -3.47
N ALA A 207 7.23 -11.46 -3.71
CA ALA A 207 6.74 -12.85 -3.72
C ALA A 207 6.08 -13.24 -2.37
N LYS A 208 6.71 -12.89 -1.25
CA LYS A 208 6.15 -13.17 0.09
C LYS A 208 4.90 -12.36 0.43
N LYS A 209 4.73 -11.16 -0.14
CA LYS A 209 3.54 -10.32 0.08
C LYS A 209 2.29 -10.93 -0.57
N GLU A 210 2.43 -11.63 -1.70
CA GLU A 210 1.31 -12.26 -2.38
C GLU A 210 0.74 -13.47 -1.63
N GLU A 211 1.59 -14.26 -0.95
CA GLU A 211 1.17 -15.43 -0.18
C GLU A 211 0.36 -15.08 1.09
N LYS A 212 0.61 -13.92 1.70
CA LYS A 212 -0.01 -13.51 2.98
C LYS A 212 -1.45 -12.99 2.89
N LYS A 213 -2.04 -12.92 1.70
CA LYS A 213 -3.35 -12.28 1.49
C LYS A 213 -4.57 -13.05 2.02
N LYS A 214 -4.39 -14.22 2.64
CA LYS A 214 -5.51 -15.03 3.15
C LYS A 214 -5.44 -15.18 4.66
N ARG A 215 -6.29 -14.43 5.38
CA ARG A 215 -6.55 -14.67 6.82
C ARG A 215 -7.83 -15.47 7.03
N ALA A 216 -7.94 -16.11 8.20
CA ALA A 216 -9.17 -16.71 8.69
C ALA A 216 -9.89 -15.73 9.62
N CYS A 217 -11.22 -15.71 9.60
CA CYS A 217 -12.03 -14.90 10.51
C CYS A 217 -11.93 -15.46 11.94
N ALA A 218 -11.54 -14.61 12.89
CA ALA A 218 -11.54 -14.93 14.32
C ALA A 218 -12.97 -14.88 14.91
N CYS A 219 -13.85 -14.18 14.23
CA CYS A 219 -15.26 -14.00 14.54
C CYS A 219 -16.07 -15.31 14.38
N LYS A 220 -16.52 -15.93 15.48
CA LYS A 220 -17.42 -17.11 15.43
C LYS A 220 -18.86 -16.72 15.05
N ILE A 221 -19.05 -16.05 13.92
CA ILE A 221 -20.35 -15.60 13.40
C ILE A 221 -21.16 -16.82 12.99
N LYS A 222 -22.40 -16.90 13.47
CA LYS A 222 -23.33 -18.01 13.16
C LYS A 222 -24.50 -17.59 12.29
N GLU A 223 -24.68 -16.28 12.03
CA GLU A 223 -25.73 -15.80 11.14
C GLU A 223 -25.50 -16.25 9.69
N LYS A 224 -26.58 -16.71 9.04
CA LYS A 224 -26.62 -16.98 7.60
C LYS A 224 -26.84 -15.68 6.82
N LYS A 225 -25.87 -14.77 6.89
CA LYS A 225 -25.87 -13.51 6.13
C LYS A 225 -24.57 -13.36 5.35
N ARG A 226 -24.67 -12.65 4.23
CA ARG A 226 -23.55 -12.13 3.44
C ARG A 226 -23.26 -10.69 3.87
N ILE A 227 -22.13 -10.47 4.53
CA ILE A 227 -21.75 -9.17 5.07
C ILE A 227 -20.45 -8.73 4.39
N LEU A 228 -20.49 -7.61 3.68
CA LEU A 228 -19.30 -6.98 3.13
C LEU A 228 -18.74 -5.99 4.16
N ALA A 229 -17.57 -6.28 4.71
CA ALA A 229 -16.84 -5.35 5.57
C ALA A 229 -15.77 -4.63 4.76
N ILE A 230 -15.69 -3.30 4.90
CA ILE A 230 -14.70 -2.45 4.25
C ILE A 230 -14.01 -1.62 5.34
N VAL A 231 -12.68 -1.63 5.38
CA VAL A 231 -11.87 -0.83 6.29
C VAL A 231 -10.99 0.11 5.47
N ILE A 232 -11.15 1.41 5.68
CA ILE A 232 -10.33 2.46 5.07
C ILE A 232 -9.30 2.92 6.10
N MET A 233 -8.02 2.76 5.77
CA MET A 233 -6.89 3.24 6.55
C MET A 233 -6.11 4.27 5.73
N PRO A 234 -6.31 5.57 5.99
CA PRO A 234 -5.46 6.58 5.40
C PRO A 234 -4.05 6.46 5.99
N ASN A 235 -3.04 6.41 5.11
CA ASN A 235 -1.65 6.74 5.44
C ASN A 235 -1.29 8.02 4.66
N ARG A 236 -0.28 8.78 5.10
CA ARG A 236 0.08 10.08 4.51
C ARG A 236 0.39 9.98 3.01
N ALA A 237 1.08 8.93 2.60
CA ALA A 237 1.48 8.71 1.19
C ALA A 237 0.49 7.86 0.38
N GLN A 238 -0.31 7.02 1.04
CA GLN A 238 -1.19 6.05 0.38
C GLN A 238 -2.37 5.70 1.28
N SER A 239 -3.56 5.54 0.70
CA SER A 239 -4.71 4.96 1.39
C SER A 239 -4.77 3.46 1.13
N ARG A 240 -4.95 2.69 2.20
CA ARG A 240 -5.16 1.24 2.15
C ARG A 240 -6.63 0.95 2.41
N ILE A 241 -7.27 0.24 1.49
CA ILE A 241 -8.66 -0.21 1.63
C ILE A 241 -8.64 -1.73 1.70
N TYR A 242 -8.98 -2.27 2.86
CA TYR A 242 -9.18 -3.70 3.05
C TYR A 242 -10.67 -3.99 2.89
N TYR A 243 -11.01 -5.08 2.20
CA TYR A 243 -12.38 -5.58 2.23
C TYR A 243 -12.42 -7.08 2.40
N GLU A 244 -13.48 -7.55 3.05
CA GLU A 244 -13.78 -8.96 3.24
C GLU A 244 -15.28 -9.20 3.07
N LEU A 245 -15.63 -10.20 2.26
CA LEU A 245 -16.98 -10.72 2.18
C LEU A 245 -17.09 -11.94 3.08
N TYR A 246 -17.98 -11.85 4.07
CA TYR A 246 -18.29 -12.93 4.98
C TYR A 246 -19.58 -13.62 4.55
N GLU A 247 -19.56 -14.94 4.46
CA GLU A 247 -20.73 -15.79 4.22
C GLU A 247 -20.74 -16.92 5.24
N ASN A 248 -21.83 -17.05 6.02
CA ASN A 248 -21.97 -18.07 7.06
C ASN A 248 -20.80 -18.09 8.08
N GLY A 249 -20.27 -16.92 8.40
CA GLY A 249 -19.14 -16.75 9.31
C GLY A 249 -17.78 -17.15 8.76
N GLN A 250 -17.65 -17.34 7.44
CA GLN A 250 -16.38 -17.58 6.75
C GLN A 250 -16.08 -16.46 5.76
N ILE A 251 -14.81 -16.13 5.60
CA ILE A 251 -14.35 -15.17 4.59
C ILE A 251 -14.34 -15.91 3.24
N VAL A 252 -15.19 -15.50 2.31
CA VAL A 252 -15.32 -16.09 0.97
C VAL A 252 -14.69 -15.24 -0.13
N ASP A 253 -14.44 -13.97 0.14
CA ASP A 253 -13.61 -13.06 -0.68
C ASP A 253 -12.86 -12.09 0.23
N GLN A 254 -11.65 -11.70 -0.15
CA GLN A 254 -10.88 -10.67 0.53
C GLN A 254 -9.86 -10.04 -0.41
N ASN A 255 -9.58 -8.75 -0.22
CA ASN A 255 -8.49 -8.09 -0.93
C ASN A 255 -8.00 -6.84 -0.19
N LEU A 256 -6.82 -6.37 -0.61
CA LEU A 256 -6.23 -5.10 -0.21
C LEU A 256 -6.00 -4.25 -1.45
N ILE A 257 -6.62 -3.08 -1.47
CA ILE A 257 -6.41 -2.04 -2.48
C ILE A 257 -5.49 -0.97 -1.89
N ILE A 258 -4.46 -0.59 -2.64
CA ILE A 258 -3.51 0.46 -2.25
C ILE A 258 -3.56 1.54 -3.34
N LYS A 259 -3.94 2.77 -2.97
CA LYS A 259 -4.01 3.92 -3.89
C LYS A 259 -3.41 5.16 -3.22
N PRO A 260 -2.90 6.16 -3.97
CA PRO A 260 -2.39 7.41 -3.38
C PRO A 260 -3.44 8.15 -2.54
N SER A 261 -4.70 8.11 -2.97
CA SER A 261 -5.83 8.66 -2.22
C SER A 261 -7.07 7.79 -2.43
N THR A 262 -7.97 7.78 -1.44
CA THR A 262 -9.28 7.13 -1.53
C THR A 262 -10.36 8.15 -1.85
N ASN A 263 -11.26 7.79 -2.76
CA ASN A 263 -12.46 8.53 -3.10
C ASN A 263 -13.71 7.63 -2.97
N TYR A 264 -14.88 8.20 -3.23
CA TYR A 264 -16.15 7.49 -3.14
C TYR A 264 -16.33 6.42 -4.24
N GLU A 265 -15.80 6.63 -5.44
CA GLU A 265 -15.88 5.65 -6.53
C GLU A 265 -15.09 4.38 -6.21
N ASP A 266 -14.01 4.47 -5.44
CA ASP A 266 -13.30 3.28 -4.95
C ASP A 266 -14.21 2.34 -4.16
N LEU A 267 -15.17 2.87 -3.40
CA LEU A 267 -16.15 2.07 -2.67
C LEU A 267 -17.18 1.46 -3.63
N ASN A 268 -17.61 2.21 -4.64
CA ASN A 268 -18.51 1.73 -5.67
C ASN A 268 -17.87 0.55 -6.43
N ASP A 269 -16.62 0.68 -6.87
CA ASP A 269 -15.89 -0.35 -7.58
C ASP A 269 -15.81 -1.66 -6.76
N ILE A 270 -15.55 -1.55 -5.46
CA ILE A 270 -15.51 -2.71 -4.55
C ILE A 270 -16.88 -3.37 -4.47
N ILE A 271 -17.94 -2.58 -4.22
CA ILE A 271 -19.30 -3.11 -4.07
C ILE A 271 -19.78 -3.74 -5.38
N ASP A 272 -19.58 -3.07 -6.52
CA ASP A 272 -19.94 -3.54 -7.85
C ASP A 272 -19.22 -4.85 -8.18
N THR A 273 -17.91 -4.92 -7.92
CA THR A 273 -17.10 -6.14 -8.12
C THR A 273 -17.64 -7.32 -7.30
N ILE A 274 -17.98 -7.09 -6.03
CA ILE A 274 -18.50 -8.14 -5.16
C ILE A 274 -19.91 -8.56 -5.59
N LEU A 275 -20.78 -7.62 -5.97
CA LEU A 275 -22.12 -7.93 -6.48
C LEU A 275 -22.06 -8.72 -7.80
N ILE A 276 -21.12 -8.41 -8.69
CA ILE A 276 -20.90 -9.20 -9.92
C ILE A 276 -20.52 -10.64 -9.59
N LYS A 277 -19.64 -10.85 -8.60
CA LYS A 277 -19.12 -12.19 -8.27
C LYS A 277 -20.08 -13.04 -7.44
N TYR A 278 -20.81 -12.44 -6.50
CA TYR A 278 -21.62 -13.18 -5.50
C TYR A 278 -23.13 -12.91 -5.58
N GLN A 279 -23.57 -11.98 -6.44
CA GLN A 279 -24.97 -11.60 -6.71
C GLN A 279 -25.73 -10.92 -5.56
N THR A 280 -25.47 -11.27 -4.31
CA THR A 280 -26.18 -10.70 -3.15
C THR A 280 -25.23 -10.34 -2.01
N ILE A 281 -25.54 -9.23 -1.35
CA ILE A 281 -24.94 -8.78 -0.10
C ILE A 281 -26.12 -8.36 0.79
N ASP A 282 -26.23 -8.91 2.00
CA ASP A 282 -27.32 -8.57 2.92
C ASP A 282 -27.03 -7.27 3.68
N MET A 283 -25.74 -6.95 3.89
CA MET A 283 -25.32 -5.80 4.68
C MET A 283 -23.91 -5.34 4.31
N ILE A 284 -23.68 -4.04 4.37
CA ILE A 284 -22.36 -3.43 4.19
C ILE A 284 -21.97 -2.72 5.49
N GLY A 285 -20.77 -3.05 6.01
CA GLY A 285 -20.16 -2.35 7.13
C GLY A 285 -18.91 -1.62 6.67
N ILE A 286 -18.80 -0.33 6.96
CA ILE A 286 -17.67 0.51 6.55
C ILE A 286 -17.02 1.12 7.79
N SER A 287 -15.78 0.74 8.05
CA SER A 287 -14.97 1.36 9.11
C SER A 287 -13.95 2.31 8.51
N THR A 288 -13.92 3.54 8.99
CA THR A 288 -13.03 4.59 8.49
C THR A 288 -12.48 5.44 9.62
N SER A 289 -11.42 6.19 9.34
CA SER A 289 -10.91 7.21 10.25
C SER A 289 -11.89 8.39 10.33
N GLY A 290 -12.00 8.97 11.53
CA GLY A 290 -12.79 10.19 11.76
C GLY A 290 -13.90 10.04 12.79
N ILE A 291 -14.59 11.15 13.04
CA ILE A 291 -15.69 11.21 14.00
C ILE A 291 -16.95 10.82 13.26
N ILE A 292 -17.63 9.78 13.74
CA ILE A 292 -18.80 9.23 13.04
C ILE A 292 -20.02 9.39 13.93
N GLY A 293 -20.98 10.16 13.41
CA GLY A 293 -22.27 10.38 14.06
C GLY A 293 -23.15 9.13 14.06
N PRO A 294 -24.20 9.10 14.90
CA PRO A 294 -25.17 7.99 14.92
C PRO A 294 -25.96 7.84 13.60
N ASP A 295 -26.00 8.90 12.79
CA ASP A 295 -26.61 8.95 11.46
C ASP A 295 -25.72 8.40 10.34
N GLY A 296 -24.46 8.06 10.64
CA GLY A 296 -23.48 7.61 9.64
C GLY A 296 -22.80 8.75 8.89
N ILE A 297 -22.98 10.01 9.32
CA ILE A 297 -22.22 11.14 8.79
C ILE A 297 -20.78 11.03 9.26
N VAL A 298 -19.85 11.05 8.29
CA VAL A 298 -18.42 11.06 8.56
C VAL A 298 -17.94 12.50 8.63
N HIS A 299 -17.59 12.96 9.84
CA HIS A 299 -16.95 14.24 10.06
C HIS A 299 -15.43 14.09 9.85
N MET A 300 -15.02 13.95 8.59
CA MET A 300 -13.63 14.00 8.14
C MET A 300 -13.57 14.42 6.66
N ARG A 301 -12.45 15.06 6.28
CA ARG A 301 -12.15 15.48 4.92
C ARG A 301 -11.78 14.26 4.04
N LEU A 302 -12.77 13.63 3.42
CA LEU A 302 -12.54 12.70 2.31
C LEU A 302 -12.52 13.52 1.02
N ALA A 303 -11.42 13.46 0.26
CA ALA A 303 -11.28 14.11 -1.05
C ALA A 303 -11.73 15.60 -1.10
N ASN A 304 -11.33 16.40 -0.10
CA ASN A 304 -11.67 17.84 0.02
C ASN A 304 -13.16 18.18 0.22
N VAL A 305 -14.02 17.21 0.57
CA VAL A 305 -15.42 17.45 0.94
C VAL A 305 -15.61 17.14 2.41
N ASP A 306 -16.10 18.12 3.16
CA ASP A 306 -16.49 17.93 4.56
C ASP A 306 -17.91 17.32 4.63
N ASN A 307 -18.13 16.46 5.63
CA ASN A 307 -19.45 15.93 6.02
C ASN A 307 -20.18 15.13 4.92
N ILE A 308 -19.57 14.03 4.47
CA ILE A 308 -20.25 13.08 3.57
C ILE A 308 -21.09 12.10 4.41
N ASN A 309 -22.38 11.97 4.08
CA ASN A 309 -23.21 10.87 4.55
C ASN A 309 -22.96 9.63 3.69
N LEU A 310 -21.97 8.82 4.07
CA LEU A 310 -21.61 7.60 3.31
C LEU A 310 -22.74 6.57 3.35
N LYS A 311 -23.44 6.46 4.47
CA LYS A 311 -24.55 5.52 4.65
C LYS A 311 -25.64 5.79 3.61
N GLU A 312 -26.18 7.00 3.61
CA GLU A 312 -27.30 7.38 2.74
C GLU A 312 -26.95 7.22 1.26
N ARG A 313 -25.76 7.66 0.84
CA ARG A 313 -25.32 7.53 -0.56
C ARG A 313 -25.25 6.08 -1.03
N ILE A 314 -24.72 5.18 -0.20
CA ILE A 314 -24.58 3.76 -0.55
C ILE A 314 -25.96 3.09 -0.52
N GLU A 315 -26.78 3.37 0.50
CA GLU A 315 -28.16 2.86 0.58
C GLU A 315 -29.00 3.34 -0.60
N ASP A 316 -28.84 4.58 -1.05
CA ASP A 316 -29.55 5.13 -2.19
C ASP A 316 -29.19 4.42 -3.50
N LYS A 317 -27.90 4.18 -3.74
CA LYS A 317 -27.42 3.55 -4.98
C LYS A 317 -27.72 2.05 -5.00
N TYR A 318 -27.42 1.34 -3.90
CA TYR A 318 -27.39 -0.11 -3.88
C TYR A 318 -28.63 -0.75 -3.27
N LYS A 319 -29.42 0.01 -2.50
CA LYS A 319 -30.56 -0.51 -1.73
C LYS A 319 -30.16 -1.63 -0.75
N ILE A 320 -28.92 -1.59 -0.25
CA ILE A 320 -28.35 -2.53 0.72
C ILE A 320 -28.14 -1.81 2.04
N GLN A 321 -28.60 -2.40 3.14
CA GLN A 321 -28.45 -1.87 4.49
C GLN A 321 -26.97 -1.62 4.81
N THR A 322 -26.65 -0.37 5.18
CA THR A 322 -25.27 0.07 5.34
C THR A 322 -25.05 0.71 6.71
N TYR A 323 -23.92 0.39 7.34
CA TYR A 323 -23.46 0.99 8.57
C TYR A 323 -22.05 1.55 8.43
N VAL A 324 -21.80 2.67 9.10
CA VAL A 324 -20.50 3.36 9.07
C VAL A 324 -19.98 3.50 10.49
N PHE A 325 -18.73 3.14 10.72
CA PHE A 325 -18.11 3.05 12.05
C PHE A 325 -16.72 3.68 12.08
N ASN A 326 -16.33 4.17 13.25
CA ASN A 326 -14.95 4.56 13.50
C ASN A 326 -14.06 3.30 13.54
N ASN A 327 -12.92 3.33 12.86
CA ASN A 327 -12.02 2.18 12.77
C ASN A 327 -11.41 1.76 14.11
N ALA A 328 -11.14 2.67 15.05
CA ALA A 328 -10.63 2.32 16.37
C ALA A 328 -11.72 1.63 17.22
N ASN A 329 -12.98 2.07 17.11
CA ASN A 329 -14.12 1.38 17.74
C ASN A 329 -14.33 -0.02 17.18
N ALA A 330 -14.20 -0.20 15.87
CA ALA A 330 -14.22 -1.54 15.28
C ALA A 330 -13.03 -2.37 15.78
N ALA A 331 -11.82 -1.80 15.80
CA ALA A 331 -10.61 -2.49 16.26
C ALA A 331 -10.73 -3.00 17.70
N VAL A 332 -11.19 -2.18 18.66
CA VAL A 332 -11.32 -2.63 20.06
C VAL A 332 -12.34 -3.77 20.19
N LEU A 333 -13.44 -3.72 19.43
CA LEU A 333 -14.46 -4.77 19.49
C LEU A 333 -13.98 -6.08 18.85
N GLY A 334 -13.23 -6.00 17.75
CA GLY A 334 -12.60 -7.16 17.13
C GLY A 334 -11.53 -7.77 18.03
N PHE A 335 -10.67 -6.93 18.62
CA PHE A 335 -9.63 -7.34 19.56
C PHE A 335 -10.22 -8.03 20.80
N ALA A 336 -11.31 -7.50 21.35
CA ALA A 336 -12.00 -8.08 22.51
C ALA A 336 -12.54 -9.51 22.26
N GLN A 337 -12.70 -9.96 21.01
CA GLN A 337 -13.13 -11.33 20.70
C GLN A 337 -12.10 -12.39 21.12
N GLU A 338 -10.82 -12.02 21.17
CA GLU A 338 -9.72 -12.89 21.62
C GLU A 338 -9.49 -12.77 23.13
N HIS A 339 -10.04 -11.74 23.77
CA HIS A 339 -9.87 -11.41 25.19
C HIS A 339 -11.21 -11.33 25.92
N LYS A 340 -12.04 -12.38 25.79
CA LYS A 340 -13.44 -12.40 26.26
C LYS A 340 -13.62 -12.22 27.77
N ASP A 341 -12.60 -12.54 28.54
CA ASP A 341 -12.62 -12.41 29.99
C ASP A 341 -12.41 -10.96 30.46
N CYS A 342 -11.90 -10.09 29.58
CA CYS A 342 -11.70 -8.67 29.86
C CYS A 342 -12.91 -7.84 29.40
N GLN A 343 -13.35 -6.92 30.26
CA GLN A 343 -14.52 -6.08 30.02
C GLN A 343 -14.14 -4.61 29.77
N ASN A 344 -12.96 -4.18 30.23
CA ASN A 344 -12.46 -2.82 30.05
C ASN A 344 -11.17 -2.85 29.22
N ILE A 345 -11.29 -2.47 27.94
CA ILE A 345 -10.19 -2.53 26.97
C ILE A 345 -10.11 -1.20 26.23
N ILE A 346 -8.90 -0.70 26.04
CA ILE A 346 -8.63 0.43 25.14
C ILE A 346 -7.80 -0.08 23.97
N PHE A 347 -8.25 0.25 22.76
CA PHE A 347 -7.43 0.07 21.56
C PHE A 347 -6.93 1.44 21.11
N HIS A 348 -5.63 1.70 21.22
CA HIS A 348 -5.01 2.93 20.76
C HIS A 348 -4.34 2.73 19.40
N SER A 349 -4.74 3.51 18.42
CA SER A 349 -4.12 3.53 17.09
C SER A 349 -3.36 4.84 16.89
N GLN A 350 -2.06 4.75 16.66
CA GLN A 350 -1.16 5.85 16.33
C GLN A 350 -0.38 5.50 15.06
N PRO A 351 -0.91 5.84 13.86
CA PRO A 351 -0.26 5.53 12.59
C PRO A 351 1.11 6.22 12.44
N PHE A 352 1.98 5.63 11.62
CA PHE A 352 3.29 6.19 11.29
C PHE A 352 3.18 7.61 10.75
N GLY A 353 3.97 8.55 11.27
CA GLY A 353 3.99 9.94 10.80
C GLY A 353 2.76 10.78 11.13
N TYR A 354 1.73 10.22 11.78
CA TYR A 354 0.58 11.02 12.23
C TYR A 354 0.88 11.67 13.58
N SER A 355 0.50 12.94 13.71
CA SER A 355 0.63 13.70 14.96
C SER A 355 -0.45 13.36 15.98
N LEU A 356 -1.55 12.75 15.53
CA LEU A 356 -2.73 12.43 16.33
C LEU A 356 -3.25 11.04 15.97
N GLY A 357 -3.46 10.22 16.99
CA GLY A 357 -4.10 8.92 16.90
C GLY A 357 -5.59 8.98 17.24
N GLY A 358 -6.17 7.80 17.45
CA GLY A 358 -7.52 7.60 17.95
C GLY A 358 -7.60 6.42 18.92
N GLN A 359 -8.68 6.36 19.69
CA GLN A 359 -8.90 5.29 20.66
C GLN A 359 -10.30 4.67 20.50
N GLY A 360 -10.35 3.34 20.45
CA GLY A 360 -11.58 2.59 20.69
C GLY A 360 -11.67 2.26 22.18
N ILE A 361 -12.85 2.46 22.77
CA ILE A 361 -13.05 2.27 24.21
C ILE A 361 -14.15 1.24 24.43
N LEU A 362 -13.79 0.13 25.05
CA LEU A 362 -14.72 -0.85 25.61
C LEU A 362 -14.74 -0.69 27.12
N SER A 363 -15.92 -0.44 27.70
CA SER A 363 -16.11 -0.33 29.15
C SER A 363 -17.28 -1.19 29.58
N ASN A 364 -17.07 -2.04 30.57
CA ASN A 364 -18.05 -3.04 31.03
C ASN A 364 -18.62 -3.89 29.88
N GLY A 365 -17.77 -4.29 28.94
CA GLY A 365 -18.15 -5.09 27.77
C GLY A 365 -18.93 -4.32 26.71
N GLN A 366 -19.08 -3.00 26.85
CA GLN A 366 -19.84 -2.16 25.92
C GLN A 366 -18.95 -1.10 25.27
N LEU A 367 -19.16 -0.87 23.98
CA LEU A 367 -18.48 0.22 23.27
C LEU A 367 -18.99 1.58 23.75
N VAL A 368 -18.05 2.49 24.00
CA VAL A 368 -18.33 3.88 24.37
C VAL A 368 -18.19 4.75 23.13
N PHE A 369 -19.32 5.21 22.58
CA PHE A 369 -19.34 6.11 21.42
C PHE A 369 -19.25 7.60 21.82
N GLY A 370 -19.72 7.94 23.02
CA GLY A 370 -19.85 9.33 23.46
C GLY A 370 -20.91 10.11 22.67
N LYS A 371 -21.08 11.39 22.98
CA LYS A 371 -22.00 12.27 22.25
C LYS A 371 -21.49 12.48 20.82
N ASN A 372 -22.29 12.12 19.83
CA ASN A 372 -21.97 12.26 18.40
C ASN A 372 -20.63 11.60 18.01
N GLY A 373 -20.29 10.46 18.62
CA GLY A 373 -19.08 9.71 18.25
C GLY A 373 -17.76 10.28 18.75
N ILE A 374 -17.78 11.24 19.69
CA ILE A 374 -16.57 11.95 20.17
C ILE A 374 -15.65 11.12 21.07
N ALA A 375 -16.12 9.99 21.62
CA ALA A 375 -15.32 9.22 22.56
C ALA A 375 -14.03 8.67 21.91
N GLY A 376 -12.91 8.76 22.63
CA GLY A 376 -11.60 8.31 22.13
C GLY A 376 -10.90 9.25 21.15
N GLU A 377 -11.49 10.42 20.83
CA GLU A 377 -10.87 11.44 20.00
C GLU A 377 -9.86 12.29 20.78
N VAL A 378 -8.63 11.78 20.90
CA VAL A 378 -7.56 12.42 21.67
C VAL A 378 -7.17 13.80 21.15
N ARG A 379 -7.47 14.10 19.87
CA ARG A 379 -7.21 15.40 19.23
C ARG A 379 -7.72 16.61 20.00
N PHE A 380 -8.79 16.45 20.77
CA PHE A 380 -9.43 17.56 21.48
C PHE A 380 -8.68 18.00 22.74
N PHE A 381 -7.79 17.17 23.29
CA PHE A 381 -6.99 17.52 24.46
C PHE A 381 -5.48 17.50 24.21
N MET A 382 -4.98 16.79 23.19
CA MET A 382 -3.55 16.61 22.98
C MET A 382 -2.79 17.94 22.83
N ASN A 383 -3.35 18.93 22.13
CA ASN A 383 -2.75 20.27 22.01
C ASN A 383 -2.74 21.09 23.32
N ARG A 384 -3.40 20.61 24.38
CA ARG A 384 -3.43 21.23 25.71
C ARG A 384 -2.52 20.53 26.72
N MET A 385 -1.94 19.40 26.34
CA MET A 385 -0.97 18.69 27.16
C MET A 385 0.39 19.41 27.14
N GLN A 386 1.15 19.28 28.22
CA GLN A 386 2.55 19.70 28.23
C GLN A 386 3.40 18.65 27.49
N LEU A 387 3.92 19.06 26.33
CA LEU A 387 4.76 18.27 25.44
C LEU A 387 6.15 18.91 25.32
N SER A 388 7.17 18.12 24.99
CA SER A 388 8.53 18.62 24.79
C SER A 388 8.72 19.44 23.50
N ASP A 389 7.85 19.27 22.51
CA ASP A 389 7.85 19.96 21.22
C ASP A 389 6.41 19.95 20.65
N GLU A 390 6.17 20.62 19.52
CA GLU A 390 4.91 20.55 18.78
C GLU A 390 4.67 19.13 18.24
N LEU A 391 3.39 18.70 18.23
CA LEU A 391 3.00 17.35 17.79
C LEU A 391 3.48 17.01 16.37
N ILE A 392 3.55 18.00 15.47
CA ILE A 392 3.99 17.83 14.09
C ILE A 392 5.48 17.48 13.98
N ASN A 393 6.28 17.87 14.96
CA ASN A 393 7.71 17.54 15.03
C ASN A 393 7.90 16.19 15.74
N LEU A 394 7.17 15.96 16.83
CA LEU A 394 7.27 14.76 17.65
C LEU A 394 6.95 13.47 16.86
N CYS A 395 6.03 13.53 15.89
CA CYS A 395 5.62 12.36 15.12
C CYS A 395 6.69 11.75 14.21
N TRP A 396 7.86 12.40 14.09
CA TRP A 396 8.97 11.95 13.23
C TRP A 396 10.14 11.35 14.01
N SER A 397 9.99 11.10 15.30
CA SER A 397 10.99 10.42 16.12
C SER A 397 10.34 9.40 17.03
N THR A 398 11.06 8.32 17.34
CA THR A 398 10.52 7.27 18.23
C THR A 398 10.27 7.79 19.64
N GLN A 399 11.14 8.67 20.16
CA GLN A 399 10.97 9.31 21.46
C GLN A 399 9.79 10.30 21.47
N GLY A 400 9.62 11.08 20.39
CA GLY A 400 8.48 11.97 20.27
C GLY A 400 7.15 11.21 20.15
N VAL A 401 7.10 10.13 19.37
CA VAL A 401 5.90 9.27 19.32
C VAL A 401 5.64 8.58 20.66
N LEU A 402 6.68 8.15 21.39
CA LEU A 402 6.53 7.62 22.75
C LEU A 402 5.88 8.64 23.68
N GLU A 403 6.27 9.91 23.59
CA GLU A 403 5.61 10.99 24.32
C GLU A 403 4.15 11.17 23.89
N ILE A 404 3.87 11.22 22.58
CA ILE A 404 2.50 11.35 22.06
C ILE A 404 1.60 10.21 22.58
N VAL A 405 2.05 8.95 22.44
CA VAL A 405 1.30 7.76 22.83
C VAL A 405 1.05 7.76 24.33
N THR A 406 2.09 7.97 25.14
CA THR A 406 1.94 7.95 26.60
C THR A 406 1.01 9.08 27.09
N LYS A 407 1.14 10.30 26.55
CA LYS A 407 0.24 11.42 26.87
C LYS A 407 -1.20 11.17 26.42
N SER A 408 -1.39 10.48 25.30
CA SER A 408 -2.73 10.07 24.81
C SER A 408 -3.37 9.03 25.72
N LEU A 409 -2.58 8.11 26.28
CA LEU A 409 -3.07 7.02 27.13
C LEU A 409 -3.38 7.47 28.56
N LEU A 410 -2.69 8.48 29.09
CA LEU A 410 -2.87 8.92 30.48
C LEU A 410 -4.34 9.18 30.89
N PRO A 411 -5.13 10.00 30.17
CA PRO A 411 -6.54 10.20 30.52
C PRO A 411 -7.36 8.94 30.37
N ALA A 412 -7.06 8.14 29.34
CA ALA A 412 -7.78 6.91 29.05
C ALA A 412 -7.63 5.90 30.21
N ILE A 413 -6.41 5.73 30.72
CA ILE A 413 -6.12 4.89 31.89
C ILE A 413 -6.77 5.47 33.15
N ALA A 414 -6.60 6.77 33.40
CA ALA A 414 -7.09 7.40 34.63
C ALA A 414 -8.62 7.47 34.73
N LEU A 415 -9.34 7.56 33.60
CA LEU A 415 -10.79 7.72 33.58
C LEU A 415 -11.54 6.40 33.42
N PHE A 416 -10.99 5.44 32.68
CA PHE A 416 -11.67 4.17 32.38
C PHE A 416 -11.09 2.97 33.12
N GLY A 417 -9.86 3.06 33.65
CA GLY A 417 -9.21 1.96 34.35
C GLY A 417 -9.22 0.64 33.57
N PRO A 418 -8.67 0.60 32.35
CA PRO A 418 -8.70 -0.60 31.53
C PRO A 418 -7.88 -1.74 32.15
N GLU A 419 -8.29 -2.97 31.85
CA GLU A 419 -7.50 -4.17 32.12
C GLU A 419 -6.38 -4.32 31.08
N ILE A 420 -6.69 -4.01 29.82
CA ILE A 420 -5.78 -4.12 28.67
C ILE A 420 -5.79 -2.82 27.86
N VAL A 421 -4.59 -2.40 27.44
CA VAL A 421 -4.40 -1.41 26.39
C VAL A 421 -3.69 -2.06 25.20
N ALA A 422 -4.44 -2.31 24.14
CA ALA A 422 -3.92 -2.77 22.86
C ALA A 422 -3.42 -1.57 22.06
N ILE A 423 -2.16 -1.60 21.61
CA ILE A 423 -1.50 -0.46 20.99
C ILE A 423 -1.02 -0.82 19.59
N ARG A 424 -1.57 -0.15 18.59
CA ARG A 424 -1.05 -0.11 17.24
C ARG A 424 -0.24 1.19 17.05
N SER A 425 1.06 1.13 17.29
CA SER A 425 1.98 2.25 17.02
C SER A 425 3.31 1.73 16.46
N PRO A 426 3.54 1.81 15.14
CA PRO A 426 4.75 1.28 14.50
C PRO A 426 6.06 1.79 15.12
N MET A 427 6.09 3.07 15.52
CA MET A 427 7.30 3.73 16.04
C MET A 427 7.55 3.45 17.53
N THR A 428 6.61 2.81 18.22
CA THR A 428 6.67 2.47 19.66
C THR A 428 6.17 1.03 19.90
N SER A 429 6.84 0.07 19.25
CA SER A 429 6.51 -1.36 19.34
C SER A 429 6.91 -2.02 20.67
N ASP A 430 7.78 -1.38 21.45
CA ASP A 430 8.23 -1.88 22.76
C ASP A 430 7.28 -1.40 23.87
N MET A 431 6.48 -2.33 24.41
CA MET A 431 5.51 -2.03 25.46
C MET A 431 6.15 -1.75 26.82
N ASP A 432 7.38 -2.22 27.06
CA ASP A 432 8.11 -1.92 28.29
C ASP A 432 8.59 -0.45 28.29
N GLU A 433 8.96 0.11 27.12
CA GLU A 433 9.25 1.55 26.99
C GLU A 433 8.01 2.39 27.40
N ILE A 434 6.81 1.99 26.97
CA ILE A 434 5.54 2.65 27.30
C ILE A 434 5.24 2.52 28.80
N LYS A 435 5.28 1.30 29.34
CA LYS A 435 5.03 1.05 30.78
C LYS A 435 5.98 1.87 31.64
N LYS A 436 7.29 1.82 31.36
CA LYS A 436 8.31 2.56 32.13
C LYS A 436 8.07 4.06 32.12
N LYS A 437 7.64 4.63 30.99
CA LYS A 437 7.33 6.06 30.88
C LYS A 437 6.05 6.43 31.63
N LEU A 438 5.04 5.56 31.63
CA LEU A 438 3.79 5.81 32.35
C LEU A 438 3.94 5.63 33.88
N LEU A 439 4.89 4.81 34.35
CA LEU A 439 5.17 4.61 35.78
C LEU A 439 5.59 5.90 36.52
N SER A 440 6.02 6.95 35.82
CA SER A 440 6.25 8.25 36.45
C SER A 440 4.96 9.04 36.75
N PHE A 441 3.81 8.56 36.28
CA PHE A 441 2.51 9.22 36.44
C PHE A 441 1.50 8.35 37.19
N ILE A 442 1.52 7.04 36.98
CA ILE A 442 0.57 6.07 37.53
C ILE A 442 1.35 4.99 38.30
N PRO A 443 1.00 4.65 39.55
CA PRO A 443 1.64 3.56 40.29
C PRO A 443 1.48 2.21 39.58
N GLU A 444 2.44 1.30 39.77
CA GLU A 444 2.47 0.01 39.07
C GLU A 444 1.22 -0.85 39.31
N GLU A 445 0.64 -0.80 40.51
CA GLU A 445 -0.56 -1.56 40.89
C GLU A 445 -1.83 -1.18 40.09
N TYR A 446 -1.84 -0.01 39.44
CA TYR A 446 -2.96 0.46 38.60
C TYR A 446 -2.64 0.39 37.10
N MET A 447 -1.50 -0.18 36.71
CA MET A 447 -1.13 -0.28 35.30
C MET A 447 -1.93 -1.37 34.59
N PRO A 448 -2.47 -1.10 33.39
CA PRO A 448 -3.04 -2.13 32.54
C PRO A 448 -1.93 -3.03 31.95
N GLU A 449 -2.33 -4.16 31.40
CA GLU A 449 -1.49 -4.93 30.49
C GLU A 449 -1.40 -4.20 29.14
N PHE A 450 -0.19 -4.02 28.61
CA PHE A 450 0.05 -3.39 27.32
C PHE A 450 0.37 -4.44 26.26
N ILE A 451 -0.41 -4.46 25.16
CA ILE A 451 -0.25 -5.45 24.08
C ILE A 451 0.06 -4.72 22.77
N TYR A 452 1.20 -5.03 22.15
CA TYR A 452 1.54 -4.51 20.83
C TYR A 452 0.74 -5.22 19.74
N VAL A 453 0.01 -4.44 18.94
CA VAL A 453 -0.72 -4.92 17.77
C VAL A 453 0.05 -4.55 16.51
N LYS A 454 0.59 -5.55 15.82
CA LYS A 454 1.33 -5.34 14.56
C LYS A 454 0.40 -5.04 13.39
N ASP A 455 -0.66 -5.83 13.25
CA ASP A 455 -1.68 -5.67 12.21
C ASP A 455 -3.04 -5.46 12.86
N ALA A 456 -3.63 -4.29 12.62
CA ALA A 456 -4.93 -3.93 13.17
C ALA A 456 -6.08 -4.18 12.18
N SER A 457 -5.77 -4.41 10.90
CA SER A 457 -6.79 -4.51 9.84
C SER A 457 -7.76 -5.65 10.12
N GLY A 458 -7.26 -6.80 10.56
CA GLY A 458 -8.10 -7.94 10.89
C GLY A 458 -9.07 -7.69 12.04
N TYR A 459 -8.60 -7.05 13.12
CA TYR A 459 -9.48 -6.64 14.23
C TYR A 459 -10.52 -5.62 13.79
N MET A 460 -10.15 -4.66 12.93
CA MET A 460 -11.08 -3.69 12.37
C MET A 460 -12.16 -4.37 11.52
N LEU A 461 -11.80 -5.33 10.66
CA LEU A 461 -12.75 -6.06 9.81
C LEU A 461 -13.70 -6.92 10.66
N ASP A 462 -13.18 -7.71 11.59
CA ASP A 462 -13.99 -8.58 12.46
C ASP A 462 -14.91 -7.76 13.38
N GLY A 463 -14.41 -6.65 13.90
CA GLY A 463 -15.20 -5.71 14.69
C GLY A 463 -16.28 -4.99 13.87
N THR A 464 -16.01 -4.67 12.61
CA THR A 464 -16.99 -4.08 11.68
C THR A 464 -18.16 -5.01 11.48
N VAL A 465 -17.90 -6.30 11.22
CA VAL A 465 -18.96 -7.29 11.06
C VAL A 465 -19.74 -7.47 12.35
N ARG A 466 -19.06 -7.51 13.50
CA ARG A 466 -19.73 -7.61 14.80
C ARG A 466 -20.67 -6.43 15.06
N LEU A 467 -20.21 -5.21 14.79
CA LEU A 467 -21.01 -3.99 14.93
C LEU A 467 -22.26 -4.00 14.03
N CYS A 468 -22.10 -4.41 12.78
CA CYS A 468 -23.19 -4.60 11.82
C CYS A 468 -24.29 -5.53 12.39
N LEU A 469 -23.89 -6.68 12.93
CA LEU A 469 -24.80 -7.65 13.53
C LEU A 469 -25.50 -7.10 14.78
N ASP A 470 -24.75 -6.48 15.70
CA ASP A 470 -25.27 -5.93 16.95
C ASP A 470 -26.30 -4.81 16.70
N LEU A 471 -26.10 -3.97 15.68
CA LEU A 471 -27.07 -2.93 15.31
C LEU A 471 -28.30 -3.50 14.61
N ALA A 472 -28.12 -4.43 13.68
CA ALA A 472 -29.25 -5.05 12.99
C ALA A 472 -30.19 -5.80 13.96
N ASP A 473 -29.65 -6.42 15.00
CA ASP A 473 -30.44 -7.08 16.04
C ASP A 473 -31.16 -6.08 16.96
N LYS A 474 -30.57 -4.91 17.22
CA LYS A 474 -31.24 -3.82 17.95
C LYS A 474 -32.41 -3.24 17.14
N GLU A 475 -32.22 -3.00 15.85
CA GLU A 475 -33.27 -2.47 14.98
C GLU A 475 -34.48 -3.43 14.89
N LYS A 476 -34.24 -4.73 14.83
CA LYS A 476 -35.32 -5.75 14.89
C LYS A 476 -36.12 -5.69 16.19
N LYS A 477 -35.48 -5.45 17.34
CA LYS A 477 -36.14 -5.40 18.65
C LYS A 477 -36.97 -4.13 18.87
N VAL A 478 -36.72 -3.07 18.11
CA VAL A 478 -37.49 -1.81 18.18
C VAL A 478 -38.73 -1.87 17.28
N GLN A 479 -38.75 -2.74 16.27
CA GLN A 479 -39.86 -2.92 15.32
C GLN A 479 -40.90 -3.97 15.77
N VAL A 480 -40.65 -4.69 16.87
CA VAL A 480 -41.57 -5.65 17.52
C VAL A 480 -42.08 -5.02 18.81
#